data_AF-A0A382ZZP0-F1
#
_entry.id   AF-A0A382ZZP0-F1
#
_cell.length_a   1.000
_cell.length_b   1.000
_cell.length_c   1.000
_cell.angle_alpha   90.00
_cell.angle_beta   90.00
_cell.angle_gamma   90.00
#
_symmetry.space_group_name_H-M   'P 1'
#
loop_
_entity.id
_entity.type
_entity.pdbx_description
1 polymer ?
#
loop_
_entity_poly.entity_id
_entity_poly.type
_entity_poly.pdbx_seq_one_letter_code
_entity_poly.pdbx_strand_id
1 'polypeptide(L)'
;QSTWNTFNSRFHELWQTERTGALFPHNSFGNQDQEEAEHALFRFLDNVLQDAIGFAGAKMMRRVIGAAHVEDLEIISDPNARAKCEKYVITLARRLLLHRSEYSGIDDVITAAQDIRNGDPEY
;
A
#
# COMPACT_ATOMS: atom_id res chain seq x y z
N GLN A 1 6.28 8.11 13.19
CA GLN A 1 4.92 7.68 12.77
C GLN A 1 4.95 7.46 11.27
N SER A 2 4.38 6.37 10.74
CA SER A 2 4.40 6.08 9.29
C SER A 2 3.33 6.88 8.54
N THR A 3 3.55 7.13 7.24
CA THR A 3 2.61 7.86 6.38
C THR A 3 1.25 7.18 6.31
N TRP A 4 1.21 5.86 6.12
CA TRP A 4 -0.04 5.10 6.05
C TRP A 4 -0.82 5.16 7.37
N ASN A 5 -0.17 4.94 8.52
CA ASN A 5 -0.85 4.96 9.81
C ASN A 5 -1.41 6.35 10.12
N THR A 6 -0.69 7.41 9.73
CA THR A 6 -1.18 8.79 9.86
C THR A 6 -2.39 9.04 8.97
N PHE A 7 -2.34 8.63 7.71
CA PHE A 7 -3.48 8.70 6.79
C PHE A 7 -4.70 7.97 7.35
N ASN A 8 -4.52 6.72 7.80
CA ASN A 8 -5.58 5.90 8.37
C ASN A 8 -6.24 6.56 9.59
N SER A 9 -5.43 7.04 10.55
CA SER A 9 -5.95 7.73 11.74
C SER A 9 -6.69 9.02 11.40
N ARG A 10 -6.16 9.85 10.48
CA ARG A 10 -6.81 11.11 10.10
C ARG A 10 -8.07 10.88 9.26
N PHE A 11 -8.07 9.86 8.41
CA PHE A 11 -9.26 9.48 7.66
C PHE A 11 -10.38 9.00 8.61
N HIS A 12 -10.03 8.20 9.62
CA HIS A 12 -10.95 7.75 10.66
C HIS A 12 -11.56 8.92 11.45
N GLU A 13 -10.72 9.87 11.88
CA GLU A 13 -11.19 11.10 12.55
C GLU A 13 -12.17 11.90 11.68
N LEU A 14 -11.85 12.11 10.41
CA LEU A 14 -12.73 12.83 9.48
C LEU A 14 -14.01 12.06 9.17
N TRP A 15 -13.97 10.73 9.15
CA TRP A 15 -15.17 9.90 9.01
C TRP A 15 -16.13 10.07 10.19
N GLN A 16 -15.61 10.25 11.41
CA GLN A 16 -16.43 10.46 12.59
C GLN A 16 -16.97 11.90 12.70
N THR A 17 -16.17 12.88 12.28
CA THR A 17 -16.45 14.31 12.54
C THR A 17 -17.07 15.06 11.36
N GLU A 18 -16.74 14.68 10.12
CA GLU A 18 -17.02 15.47 8.92
C GLU A 18 -17.83 14.72 7.84
N ARG A 19 -18.47 13.59 8.20
CA ARG A 19 -19.24 12.73 7.29
C ARG A 19 -20.55 13.38 6.83
N THR A 20 -20.42 14.30 5.88
CA THR A 20 -21.49 15.07 5.24
C THR A 20 -21.69 14.72 3.75
N GLY A 21 -20.87 13.81 3.22
CA GLY A 21 -20.88 13.40 1.81
C GLY A 21 -21.98 12.40 1.45
N ALA A 22 -22.25 12.27 0.14
CA ALA A 22 -23.34 11.46 -0.41
C ALA A 22 -23.11 9.93 -0.36
N LEU A 23 -21.86 9.47 -0.22
CA LEU A 23 -21.52 8.05 -0.30
C LEU A 23 -21.73 7.29 1.03
N PHE A 24 -21.79 8.01 2.16
CA PHE A 24 -22.09 7.43 3.48
C PHE A 24 -22.79 8.48 4.38
N PRO A 25 -24.00 8.95 4.04
CA PRO A 25 -24.68 9.95 4.85
C PRO A 25 -24.80 9.47 6.31
N HIS A 26 -24.72 10.42 7.25
CA HIS A 26 -24.75 10.08 8.68
C HIS A 26 -25.99 9.25 9.08
N ASN A 27 -27.09 9.44 8.36
CA ASN A 27 -28.37 8.76 8.57
C ASN A 27 -28.45 7.38 7.90
N SER A 28 -27.44 6.95 7.14
CA SER A 28 -27.43 5.65 6.44
C SER A 28 -27.36 4.45 7.39
N PHE A 29 -26.89 4.66 8.62
CA PHE A 29 -26.71 3.61 9.64
C PHE A 29 -27.67 3.80 10.84
N GLY A 30 -28.70 4.65 10.70
CA GLY A 30 -29.62 4.96 11.80
C GLY A 30 -28.94 5.57 13.05
N ASN A 31 -29.71 5.76 14.11
CA ASN A 31 -29.20 6.30 15.38
C ASN A 31 -28.58 5.24 16.30
N GLN A 32 -28.56 3.95 15.89
CA GLN A 32 -28.17 2.85 16.75
C GLN A 32 -26.98 2.01 16.25
N ASP A 33 -26.48 2.21 15.02
CA ASP A 33 -25.47 1.29 14.48
C ASP A 33 -24.10 1.94 14.24
N GLN A 34 -23.51 2.50 15.31
CA GLN A 34 -22.10 2.95 15.31
C GLN A 34 -21.17 1.79 14.93
N GLU A 35 -21.48 0.56 15.35
CA GLU A 35 -20.72 -0.64 14.99
C GLU A 35 -20.76 -0.93 13.49
N GLU A 36 -21.92 -0.78 12.84
CA GLU A 36 -22.03 -0.94 11.39
C GLU A 36 -21.26 0.14 10.62
N ALA A 37 -21.28 1.37 11.12
CA ALA A 37 -20.52 2.48 10.54
C ALA A 37 -19.00 2.26 10.65
N GLU A 38 -18.52 1.76 11.79
CA GLU A 38 -17.11 1.39 11.99
C GLU A 38 -16.72 0.20 11.12
N HIS A 39 -17.59 -0.82 10.98
CA HIS A 39 -17.33 -1.97 10.12
C HIS A 39 -17.31 -1.58 8.62
N ALA A 40 -18.17 -0.65 8.21
CA ALA A 40 -18.15 -0.09 6.86
C ALA A 40 -16.85 0.68 6.59
N LEU A 41 -16.40 1.50 7.54
CA LEU A 41 -15.14 2.22 7.46
C LEU A 41 -13.94 1.27 7.38
N PHE A 42 -13.91 0.23 8.22
CA PHE A 42 -12.88 -0.79 8.20
C PHE A 42 -12.75 -1.43 6.81
N ARG A 43 -13.86 -1.92 6.24
CA ARG A 43 -13.87 -2.50 4.88
C ARG A 43 -13.43 -1.51 3.81
N PHE A 44 -13.81 -0.24 3.96
CA PHE A 44 -13.41 0.80 3.02
C PHE A 44 -11.89 1.03 3.06
N LEU A 45 -11.32 1.21 4.26
CA LEU A 45 -9.89 1.45 4.43
C LEU A 45 -9.05 0.24 4.05
N ASP A 46 -9.55 -0.98 4.26
CA ASP A 46 -8.93 -2.22 3.78
C ASP A 46 -8.84 -2.25 2.25
N ASN A 47 -9.94 -1.93 1.54
CA ASN A 47 -9.91 -1.81 0.07
C ASN A 47 -8.93 -0.72 -0.40
N VAL A 48 -8.91 0.44 0.27
CA VAL A 48 -7.96 1.52 -0.05
C VAL A 48 -6.51 1.07 0.14
N LEU A 49 -6.22 0.28 1.19
CA LEU A 49 -4.89 -0.29 1.41
C LEU A 49 -4.50 -1.21 0.25
N GLN A 50 -5.39 -2.14 -0.12
CA GLN A 50 -5.14 -3.08 -1.21
C GLN A 50 -4.90 -2.35 -2.53
N ASP A 51 -5.69 -1.33 -2.85
CA ASP A 51 -5.50 -0.49 -4.04
C ASP A 51 -4.16 0.26 -3.98
N ALA A 52 -3.83 0.87 -2.85
CA ALA A 52 -2.58 1.59 -2.66
C ALA A 52 -1.36 0.67 -2.86
N ILE A 53 -1.41 -0.55 -2.32
CA ILE A 53 -0.36 -1.57 -2.51
C ILE A 53 -0.27 -1.99 -3.98
N GLY A 54 -1.41 -2.23 -4.63
CA GLY A 54 -1.46 -2.57 -6.06
C GLY A 54 -0.85 -1.47 -6.93
N PHE A 55 -1.21 -0.21 -6.68
CA PHE A 55 -0.62 0.93 -7.39
C PHE A 55 0.87 1.09 -7.08
N ALA A 56 1.30 0.87 -5.84
CA ALA A 56 2.72 0.90 -5.49
C ALA A 56 3.51 -0.14 -6.30
N GLY A 57 3.06 -1.39 -6.33
CA GLY A 57 3.68 -2.45 -7.13
C GLY A 57 3.72 -2.11 -8.63
N ALA A 58 2.62 -1.63 -9.20
CA ALA A 58 2.59 -1.19 -10.61
C ALA A 58 3.57 -0.03 -10.88
N LYS A 59 3.66 0.95 -9.97
CA LYS A 59 4.58 2.09 -10.09
C LYS A 59 6.02 1.65 -9.98
N MET A 60 6.36 0.76 -9.06
CA MET A 60 7.69 0.18 -8.93
C MET A 60 8.10 -0.55 -10.21
N MET A 61 7.25 -1.45 -10.70
CA MET A 61 7.51 -2.23 -11.92
C MET A 61 7.81 -1.31 -13.11
N ARG A 62 6.94 -0.33 -13.41
CA ARG A 62 7.12 0.56 -14.57
C ARG A 62 8.36 1.46 -14.49
N ARG A 63 8.91 1.68 -13.29
CA ARG A 63 10.11 2.52 -13.08
C ARG A 63 11.40 1.74 -13.28
N VAL A 64 11.34 0.40 -13.29
CA VAL A 64 12.49 -0.46 -13.55
C VAL A 64 12.51 -0.91 -15.00
N ILE A 65 11.38 -1.38 -15.54
CA ILE A 65 11.32 -1.97 -16.90
C ILE A 65 10.68 -1.07 -17.96
N GLY A 66 10.07 0.05 -17.55
CA GLY A 66 9.39 0.97 -18.45
C GLY A 66 10.29 2.10 -18.92
N ALA A 67 9.85 2.85 -19.93
CA ALA A 67 10.67 3.89 -20.58
C ALA A 67 11.14 5.03 -19.66
N ALA A 68 10.48 5.26 -18.52
CA ALA A 68 10.78 6.36 -17.61
C ALA A 68 11.33 5.84 -16.27
N HIS A 69 12.64 5.69 -16.22
CA HIS A 69 13.39 5.19 -15.07
C HIS A 69 13.40 6.20 -13.90
N VAL A 70 13.96 5.81 -12.75
CA VAL A 70 14.18 6.69 -11.58
C VAL A 70 15.66 6.90 -11.32
N GLU A 71 16.02 8.11 -10.93
CA GLU A 71 17.40 8.51 -10.63
C GLU A 71 18.01 7.65 -9.51
N ASP A 72 17.21 7.23 -8.52
CA ASP A 72 17.63 6.37 -7.41
C ASP A 72 18.34 5.08 -7.88
N LEU A 73 17.92 4.53 -9.02
CA LEU A 73 18.54 3.34 -9.63
C LEU A 73 19.60 3.74 -10.65
N GLU A 74 19.36 4.78 -11.45
CA GLU A 74 20.29 5.20 -12.52
C GLU A 74 21.61 5.78 -11.99
N ILE A 75 21.64 6.33 -10.77
CA ILE A 75 22.86 6.85 -10.15
C ILE A 75 23.85 5.74 -9.75
N ILE A 76 23.38 4.49 -9.65
CA ILE A 76 24.23 3.34 -9.31
C ILE A 76 25.13 3.01 -10.51
N SER A 77 26.39 3.43 -10.43
CA SER A 77 27.33 3.32 -11.55
C SER A 77 27.78 1.88 -11.86
N ASP A 78 27.87 1.00 -10.85
CA ASP A 78 28.18 -0.42 -11.08
C ASP A 78 26.94 -1.14 -11.64
N PRO A 79 26.99 -1.65 -12.89
CA PRO A 79 25.85 -2.32 -13.50
C PRO A 79 25.38 -3.56 -12.73
N ASN A 80 26.28 -4.28 -12.06
CA ASN A 80 25.92 -5.47 -11.29
C ASN A 80 25.19 -5.11 -10.00
N ALA A 81 25.66 -4.08 -9.29
CA ALA A 81 24.96 -3.53 -8.13
C ALA A 81 23.57 -2.99 -8.51
N ARG A 82 23.47 -2.25 -9.63
CA ARG A 82 22.19 -1.73 -10.12
C ARG A 82 21.22 -2.86 -10.45
N ALA A 83 21.65 -3.85 -11.23
CA ALA A 83 20.81 -5.00 -11.59
C ALA A 83 20.32 -5.78 -10.36
N LYS A 84 21.14 -5.88 -9.30
CA LYS A 84 20.73 -6.48 -8.03
C LYS A 84 19.62 -5.67 -7.34
N CYS A 85 19.74 -4.35 -7.27
CA CYS A 85 18.71 -3.47 -6.73
C CYS A 85 17.42 -3.51 -7.55
N GLU A 86 17.53 -3.46 -8.88
CA GLU A 86 16.39 -3.62 -9.81
C GLU A 86 15.66 -4.94 -9.60
N LYS A 87 16.41 -6.04 -9.43
CA LYS A 87 15.82 -7.35 -9.11
C LYS A 87 15.01 -7.30 -7.81
N TYR A 88 15.52 -6.69 -6.74
CA TYR A 88 14.76 -6.55 -5.50
C TYR A 88 13.47 -5.76 -5.68
N VAL A 89 13.52 -4.64 -6.42
CA VAL A 89 12.34 -3.83 -6.71
C VAL A 89 11.32 -4.62 -7.52
N ILE A 90 11.75 -5.34 -8.55
CA ILE A 90 10.88 -6.18 -9.39
C ILE A 90 10.22 -7.30 -8.57
N THR A 91 11.00 -8.00 -7.74
CA THR A 91 10.48 -9.09 -6.90
C THR A 91 9.42 -8.57 -5.93
N LEU A 92 9.68 -7.44 -5.24
CA LEU A 92 8.72 -6.84 -4.33
C LEU A 92 7.48 -6.36 -5.09
N ALA A 93 7.67 -5.65 -6.21
CA ALA A 93 6.58 -5.15 -7.03
C ALA A 93 5.63 -6.28 -7.48
N ARG A 94 6.19 -7.41 -7.93
CA ARG A 94 5.41 -8.60 -8.30
C ARG A 94 4.63 -9.16 -7.12
N ARG A 95 5.27 -9.31 -5.96
CA ARG A 95 4.62 -9.81 -4.73
C ARG A 95 3.45 -8.90 -4.34
N LEU A 96 3.67 -7.59 -4.30
CA LEU A 96 2.62 -6.60 -3.99
C LEU A 96 1.46 -6.67 -5.00
N LEU A 97 1.74 -6.81 -6.30
CA LEU A 97 0.69 -6.87 -7.31
C LEU A 97 -0.18 -8.13 -7.18
N LEU A 98 0.44 -9.29 -7.01
CA LEU A 98 -0.24 -10.59 -7.00
C LEU A 98 -0.96 -10.85 -5.68
N HIS A 99 -0.36 -10.43 -4.57
CA HIS A 99 -0.76 -10.84 -3.22
C HIS A 99 -1.24 -9.67 -2.34
N ARG A 100 -1.58 -8.51 -2.92
CA ARG A 100 -2.04 -7.31 -2.16
C ARG A 100 -3.15 -7.57 -1.13
N SER A 101 -4.02 -8.54 -1.37
CA SER A 101 -5.12 -8.91 -0.47
C SER A 101 -4.66 -9.67 0.78
N GLU A 102 -3.41 -10.11 0.84
CA GLU A 102 -2.84 -10.81 1.99
C GLU A 102 -2.25 -9.84 3.03
N TYR A 103 -2.07 -8.57 2.67
CA TYR A 103 -1.49 -7.55 3.54
C TYR A 103 -2.59 -6.90 4.39
N SER A 104 -2.49 -7.04 5.72
CA SER A 104 -3.43 -6.46 6.67
C SER A 104 -2.98 -5.08 7.18
N GLY A 105 -1.74 -4.69 6.89
CA GLY A 105 -1.21 -3.38 7.25
C GLY A 105 0.08 -3.03 6.54
N ILE A 106 0.55 -1.80 6.75
CA ILE A 106 1.79 -1.32 6.13
C ILE A 106 3.04 -2.05 6.66
N ASP A 107 2.97 -2.58 7.88
CA ASP A 107 4.09 -3.31 8.50
C ASP A 107 4.35 -4.65 7.79
N ASP A 108 3.31 -5.29 7.24
CA ASP A 108 3.44 -6.50 6.42
C ASP A 108 4.21 -6.19 5.12
N VAL A 109 3.95 -5.02 4.51
CA VAL A 109 4.65 -4.55 3.32
C VAL A 109 6.12 -4.26 3.62
N ILE A 110 6.40 -3.65 4.78
CA ILE A 110 7.77 -3.39 5.24
C ILE A 110 8.52 -4.71 5.47
N THR A 111 7.87 -5.69 6.10
CA THR A 111 8.42 -7.02 6.34
C THR A 111 8.75 -7.70 5.00
N ALA A 112 7.81 -7.72 4.06
CA ALA A 112 8.04 -8.30 2.73
C ALA A 112 9.23 -7.64 1.99
N ALA A 113 9.43 -6.33 2.14
CA ALA A 113 10.58 -5.63 1.57
C ALA A 113 11.91 -6.05 2.23
N GLN A 114 11.90 -6.27 3.54
CA GLN A 114 13.07 -6.73 4.30
C GLN A 114 13.43 -8.18 3.94
N ASP A 115 12.44 -9.07 3.81
CA ASP A 115 12.64 -10.48 3.45
C ASP A 115 13.32 -10.63 2.10
N ILE A 116 12.86 -9.87 1.10
CA ILE A 116 13.44 -9.86 -0.25
C ILE A 116 14.89 -9.38 -0.23
N ARG A 117 15.21 -8.40 0.61
CA ARG A 117 16.59 -7.91 0.77
C ARG A 117 17.47 -8.97 1.45
N ASN A 118 16.93 -9.69 2.43
CA ASN A 118 17.65 -10.68 3.23
C ASN A 118 17.80 -12.04 2.51
N GLY A 119 17.10 -12.24 1.38
CA GLY A 119 17.26 -13.39 0.50
C GLY A 119 16.30 -14.55 0.78
N ASP A 120 15.10 -14.27 1.30
CA ASP A 120 14.08 -15.29 1.50
C ASP A 120 13.67 -15.93 0.14
N PRO A 121 13.84 -17.25 -0.05
CA PRO A 121 13.85 -17.89 -1.37
C PRO A 121 12.47 -18.22 -1.94
N GLU A 122 11.37 -17.66 -1.42
CA GLU A 122 10.06 -17.87 -2.04
C GLU A 122 9.95 -17.31 -3.49
N TYR A 123 10.99 -16.61 -3.99
CA TYR A 123 11.17 -16.22 -5.40
C TYR A 123 12.63 -16.14 -5.89
#